data_AF-A0A3M1C862-F1
#
_entry.id   AF-A0A3M1C862-F1
#
_cell.length_a   1.000
_cell.length_b   1.000
_cell.length_c   1.000
_cell.angle_alpha   90.00
_cell.angle_beta   90.00
_cell.angle_gamma   90.00
#
_symmetry.space_group_name_H-M   'P 1'
#
loop_
_entity.id
_entity.type
_entity.pdbx_description
1 polymer ?
#
loop_
_entity_poly.entity_id
_entity_poly.type
_entity_poly.pdbx_seq_one_letter_code
_entity_poly.pdbx_strand_id
1 'polypeptide(L)'
;SGPDGSAAQDTTPAEPSAPAGPSAEDVAAAAQMSAGDRAEMIRGMVARLEGDLIENGGTPERWAQLFKALGVLGETDRARAAWQAAEKDLAGDAAGLARVRAAAEAAGALR
;
A
#
# COMPACT_ATOMS: atom_id res chain seq x y z
N SER A 1 -44.49 -23.93 34.03
CA SER A 1 -43.96 -23.17 32.89
C SER A 1 -42.44 -23.24 32.91
N GLY A 2 -41.86 -23.99 31.98
CA GLY A 2 -40.45 -23.87 31.63
C GLY A 2 -40.34 -23.34 30.20
N PRO A 3 -39.27 -22.64 29.81
CA PRO A 3 -39.03 -22.34 28.42
C PRO A 3 -38.27 -23.46 27.71
N ASP A 4 -38.85 -23.75 26.55
CA ASP A 4 -38.53 -24.58 25.39
C ASP A 4 -37.11 -24.44 24.82
N GLY A 5 -36.67 -25.47 24.08
CA GLY A 5 -35.33 -25.57 23.52
C GLY A 5 -35.25 -25.40 22.00
N SER A 6 -33.98 -25.26 21.57
CA SER A 6 -33.42 -25.61 20.27
C SER A 6 -33.55 -24.65 19.07
N ALA A 7 -32.34 -24.23 18.66
CA ALA A 7 -31.79 -24.35 17.31
C ALA A 7 -31.82 -23.15 16.34
N ALA A 8 -30.68 -23.05 15.65
CA ALA A 8 -30.38 -22.37 14.39
C ALA A 8 -30.11 -20.87 14.44
N GLN A 9 -28.82 -20.50 14.49
CA GLN A 9 -28.24 -19.53 13.56
C GLN A 9 -26.84 -20.05 13.20
N ASP A 10 -26.74 -20.80 12.10
CA ASP A 10 -26.49 -20.33 10.73
C ASP A 10 -24.99 -20.30 10.43
N THR A 11 -24.59 -21.31 9.67
CA THR A 11 -23.31 -21.45 9.00
C THR A 11 -23.25 -20.48 7.83
N THR A 12 -22.32 -19.53 7.86
CA THR A 12 -21.81 -18.90 6.62
C THR A 12 -20.29 -18.75 6.69
N PRO A 13 -19.51 -19.51 5.88
CA PRO A 13 -18.10 -19.24 5.61
C PRO A 13 -17.91 -18.45 4.30
N ALA A 14 -17.45 -17.20 4.37
CA ALA A 14 -16.80 -16.35 3.34
C ALA A 14 -16.86 -14.89 3.87
N GLU A 15 -15.85 -14.03 3.84
CA GLU A 15 -14.86 -13.69 2.82
C GLU A 15 -13.55 -13.21 3.49
N PRO A 16 -12.37 -13.45 2.89
CA PRO A 16 -11.17 -12.72 3.28
C PRO A 16 -11.16 -11.31 2.65
N SER A 17 -10.76 -10.33 3.47
CA SER A 17 -9.94 -9.19 3.06
C SER A 17 -10.64 -7.98 2.40
N ALA A 18 -11.31 -7.19 3.24
CA ALA A 18 -10.97 -5.76 3.28
C ALA A 18 -10.05 -5.56 4.48
N PRO A 19 -8.94 -4.79 4.41
CA PRO A 19 -8.29 -4.37 5.64
C PRO A 19 -9.31 -3.48 6.37
N ALA A 20 -9.98 -4.07 7.35
CA ALA A 20 -10.77 -3.32 8.32
C ALA A 20 -9.85 -2.22 8.83
N GLY A 21 -10.32 -0.97 8.75
CA GLY A 21 -9.60 0.13 9.39
C GLY A 21 -9.29 -0.24 10.85
N PRO A 22 -8.17 0.22 11.40
CA PRO A 22 -7.74 -0.17 12.74
C PRO A 22 -8.88 0.03 13.75
N SER A 23 -9.09 -0.95 14.63
CA SER A 23 -10.08 -0.88 15.72
C SER A 23 -9.73 0.31 16.63
N ALA A 24 -10.67 0.76 17.47
CA ALA A 24 -10.40 1.87 18.39
C ALA A 24 -9.18 1.61 19.29
N GLU A 25 -8.93 0.34 19.65
CA GLU A 25 -7.73 -0.12 20.36
C GLU A 25 -6.45 0.00 19.52
N ASP A 26 -6.52 -0.32 18.22
CA ASP A 26 -5.40 -0.18 17.29
C ASP A 26 -5.02 1.30 17.06
N VAL A 27 -6.01 2.21 17.10
CA VAL A 27 -5.77 3.66 17.03
C VAL A 27 -5.09 4.17 18.30
N ALA A 28 -5.50 3.68 19.47
CA ALA A 28 -4.85 4.02 20.74
C ALA A 28 -3.42 3.48 20.83
N ALA A 29 -3.19 2.26 20.33
CA ALA A 29 -1.86 1.67 20.21
C ALA A 29 -0.98 2.44 19.22
N ALA A 30 -1.53 2.84 18.06
CA ALA A 30 -0.83 3.66 17.07
C ALA A 30 -0.47 5.06 17.58
N ALA A 31 -1.27 5.62 18.51
CA ALA A 31 -0.97 6.88 19.20
C ALA A 31 0.17 6.75 20.24
N GLN A 32 0.46 5.53 20.70
CA GLN A 32 1.60 5.23 21.58
C GLN A 32 2.85 4.78 20.83
N MET A 33 2.79 4.56 19.52
CA MET A 33 3.97 4.23 18.72
C MET A 33 4.88 5.46 18.63
N SER A 34 6.17 5.26 18.94
CA SER A 34 7.18 6.28 18.70
C SER A 34 7.23 6.63 17.21
N ALA A 35 7.65 7.86 16.89
CA ALA A 35 7.78 8.30 15.49
C ALA A 35 8.69 7.38 14.66
N GLY A 36 9.68 6.74 15.31
CA GLY A 36 10.57 5.74 14.70
C GLY A 36 9.84 4.45 14.29
N ASP A 37 9.12 3.82 15.20
CA ASP A 37 8.33 2.60 14.93
C ASP A 37 7.31 2.79 13.81
N ARG A 38 6.67 3.97 13.77
CA ARG A 38 5.71 4.30 12.72
C ARG A 38 6.40 4.41 11.34
N ALA A 39 7.61 4.97 11.30
CA ALA A 39 8.39 5.06 10.07
C ALA A 39 8.85 3.67 9.58
N GLU A 40 9.27 2.78 10.49
CA GLU A 40 9.65 1.40 10.14
C GLU A 40 8.46 0.60 9.60
N MET A 41 7.28 0.73 10.22
CA MET A 41 6.05 0.13 9.70
C MET A 41 5.73 0.63 8.29
N ILE A 42 5.81 1.95 8.05
CA ILE A 42 5.56 2.53 6.72
C ILE A 42 6.57 2.00 5.70
N ARG A 43 7.87 1.95 6.05
CA ARG A 43 8.91 1.39 5.17
C ARG A 43 8.61 -0.04 4.76
N GLY A 44 8.16 -0.89 5.71
CA GLY A 44 7.78 -2.27 5.43
C GLY A 44 6.57 -2.39 4.49
N MET A 45 5.55 -1.53 4.67
CA MET A 45 4.40 -1.48 3.74
C MET A 45 4.81 -1.04 2.34
N VAL A 46 5.66 -0.01 2.24
CA VAL A 46 6.17 0.50 0.96
C VAL A 46 7.03 -0.53 0.25
N ALA A 47 7.87 -1.28 0.99
CA ALA A 47 8.65 -2.38 0.43
C ALA A 47 7.78 -3.51 -0.15
N ARG A 48 6.66 -3.85 0.51
CA ARG A 48 5.72 -4.84 -0.04
C ARG A 48 5.02 -4.33 -1.30
N LEU A 49 4.61 -3.08 -1.33
CA LEU A 49 4.02 -2.47 -2.52
C LEU A 49 5.02 -2.42 -3.68
N GLU A 50 6.27 -2.03 -3.41
CA GLU A 50 7.34 -2.00 -4.41
C GLU A 50 7.60 -3.38 -5.00
N GLY A 51 7.73 -4.41 -4.14
CA GLY A 51 7.91 -5.79 -4.59
C GLY A 51 6.76 -6.25 -5.50
N ASP A 52 5.51 -6.07 -5.06
CA ASP A 52 4.33 -6.47 -5.84
C ASP A 52 4.27 -5.78 -7.21
N LEU A 53 4.62 -4.48 -7.27
CA LEU A 53 4.65 -3.72 -8.52
C LEU A 53 5.79 -4.15 -9.45
N ILE A 54 6.96 -4.49 -8.90
CA ILE A 54 8.10 -4.97 -9.70
C ILE A 54 7.81 -6.38 -10.25
N GLU A 55 7.17 -7.24 -9.46
CA GLU A 55 6.93 -8.64 -9.83
C GLU A 55 5.70 -8.80 -10.74
N ASN A 56 4.59 -8.14 -10.41
CA ASN A 56 3.31 -8.34 -11.07
C ASN A 56 2.90 -7.17 -11.98
N GLY A 57 3.65 -6.07 -11.96
CA GLY A 57 3.23 -4.83 -12.58
C GLY A 57 2.08 -4.16 -11.81
N GLY A 58 1.62 -3.02 -12.30
CA GLY A 58 0.50 -2.34 -11.71
C GLY A 58 -0.02 -1.16 -12.52
N THR A 59 -1.14 -0.63 -12.08
CA THR A 59 -1.73 0.54 -12.74
C THR A 59 -0.87 1.79 -12.49
N PRO A 60 -0.94 2.81 -13.36
CA PRO A 60 -0.26 4.08 -13.15
C PRO A 60 -0.53 4.69 -11.76
N GLU A 61 -1.71 4.51 -11.22
CA GLU A 61 -2.11 5.00 -9.89
C GLU A 61 -1.34 4.30 -8.77
N ARG A 62 -1.14 2.97 -8.86
CA ARG A 62 -0.34 2.23 -7.86
C ARG A 62 1.13 2.61 -7.94
N TRP A 63 1.69 2.77 -9.13
CA TRP A 63 3.04 3.31 -9.31
C TRP A 63 3.17 4.72 -8.72
N ALA A 64 2.22 5.62 -9.01
CA ALA A 64 2.23 6.97 -8.43
C ALA A 64 2.13 6.96 -6.90
N GLN A 65 1.38 6.02 -6.31
CA GLN A 65 1.32 5.84 -4.86
C GLN A 65 2.67 5.41 -4.27
N LEU A 66 3.37 4.50 -4.94
CA LEU A 66 4.72 4.09 -4.55
C LEU A 66 5.68 5.29 -4.53
N PHE A 67 5.75 6.08 -5.61
CA PHE A 67 6.64 7.26 -5.65
C PHE A 67 6.32 8.29 -4.58
N LYS A 68 5.03 8.57 -4.33
CA LYS A 68 4.63 9.48 -3.24
C LYS A 68 5.15 8.98 -1.89
N ALA A 69 5.03 7.67 -1.62
CA ALA A 69 5.50 7.09 -0.37
C ALA A 69 7.03 7.12 -0.24
N LEU A 70 7.76 6.78 -1.31
CA LEU A 70 9.22 6.86 -1.35
C LEU A 70 9.72 8.30 -1.18
N GLY A 71 9.03 9.28 -1.76
CA GLY A 71 9.33 10.70 -1.58
C GLY A 71 9.15 11.18 -0.14
N VAL A 72 8.08 10.76 0.54
CA VAL A 72 7.86 11.05 1.97
C VAL A 72 8.97 10.45 2.84
N LEU A 73 9.44 9.25 2.49
CA LEU A 73 10.51 8.56 3.20
C LEU A 73 11.92 9.07 2.84
N GLY A 74 12.06 9.88 1.78
CA GLY A 74 13.35 10.34 1.26
C GLY A 74 14.16 9.25 0.53
N GLU A 75 13.53 8.13 0.17
CA GLU A 75 14.16 6.94 -0.40
C GLU A 75 14.42 7.10 -1.90
N THR A 76 15.30 8.04 -2.25
CA THR A 76 15.52 8.47 -3.64
C THR A 76 16.09 7.36 -4.52
N ASP A 77 17.03 6.54 -4.00
CA ASP A 77 17.60 5.42 -4.77
C ASP A 77 16.55 4.36 -5.14
N ARG A 78 15.64 4.06 -4.20
CA ARG A 78 14.50 3.18 -4.47
C ARG A 78 13.53 3.81 -5.47
N ALA A 79 13.29 5.12 -5.37
CA ALA A 79 12.48 5.83 -6.36
C ALA A 79 13.10 5.73 -7.77
N ARG A 80 14.43 5.81 -7.92
CA ARG A 80 15.08 5.61 -9.23
C ARG A 80 14.90 4.19 -9.76
N ALA A 81 15.03 3.17 -8.92
CA ALA A 81 14.80 1.78 -9.31
C ALA A 81 13.34 1.55 -9.71
N ALA A 82 12.39 2.08 -8.93
CA ALA A 82 10.96 2.02 -9.21
C ALA A 82 10.61 2.71 -10.53
N TRP A 83 11.25 3.84 -10.89
CA TRP A 83 11.03 4.50 -12.17
C TRP A 83 11.38 3.60 -13.36
N GLN A 84 12.53 2.94 -13.31
CA GLN A 84 12.93 2.02 -14.37
C GLN A 84 12.01 0.80 -14.51
N ALA A 85 11.36 0.37 -13.42
CA ALA A 85 10.38 -0.71 -13.44
C ALA A 85 9.05 -0.20 -14.03
N ALA A 86 8.57 0.96 -13.57
CA ALA A 86 7.36 1.60 -14.09
C ALA A 86 7.45 1.90 -15.59
N GLU A 87 8.61 2.32 -16.10
CA GLU A 87 8.84 2.53 -17.55
C GLU A 87 8.65 1.25 -18.36
N LYS A 88 9.08 0.11 -17.83
CA LYS A 88 8.93 -1.19 -18.51
C LYS A 88 7.49 -1.68 -18.44
N ASP A 89 6.88 -1.57 -17.27
CA ASP A 89 5.52 -2.03 -17.01
C ASP A 89 4.47 -1.22 -17.78
N LEU A 90 4.65 0.09 -17.85
CA LEU A 90 3.74 1.02 -18.54
C LEU A 90 4.21 1.38 -19.96
N ALA A 91 5.11 0.61 -20.57
CA ALA A 91 5.65 0.91 -21.90
C ALA A 91 4.56 1.06 -22.99
N GLY A 92 3.42 0.40 -22.83
CA GLY A 92 2.26 0.52 -23.72
C GLY A 92 1.27 1.63 -23.36
N ASP A 93 1.43 2.30 -22.22
CA ASP A 93 0.52 3.34 -21.71
C ASP A 93 1.26 4.66 -21.49
N ALA A 94 1.50 5.39 -22.58
CA ALA A 94 2.16 6.69 -22.56
C ALA A 94 1.42 7.71 -21.66
N ALA A 95 0.09 7.63 -21.59
CA ALA A 95 -0.70 8.49 -20.71
C ALA A 95 -0.48 8.13 -19.24
N GLY A 96 -0.39 6.84 -18.91
CA GLY A 96 0.00 6.35 -17.59
C GLY A 96 1.39 6.82 -17.17
N LEU A 97 2.39 6.66 -18.05
CA LEU A 97 3.75 7.13 -17.78
C LEU A 97 3.81 8.62 -17.48
N ALA A 98 3.09 9.44 -18.24
CA ALA A 98 3.00 10.87 -17.99
C ALA A 98 2.41 11.19 -16.61
N ARG A 99 1.40 10.44 -16.15
CA ARG A 99 0.80 10.60 -14.81
C ARG A 99 1.76 10.21 -13.70
N VAL A 100 2.53 9.15 -13.90
CA VAL A 100 3.49 8.64 -12.91
C VAL A 100 4.72 9.55 -12.79
N ARG A 101 5.15 10.15 -13.91
CA ARG A 101 6.35 10.99 -13.98
C ARG A 101 6.37 12.11 -12.93
N ALA A 102 5.27 12.83 -12.74
CA ALA A 102 5.20 13.91 -11.76
C ALA A 102 5.44 13.42 -10.32
N ALA A 103 4.95 12.21 -9.99
CA ALA A 103 5.20 11.60 -8.68
C ALA A 103 6.67 11.14 -8.55
N ALA A 104 7.24 10.59 -9.62
CA ALA A 104 8.65 10.18 -9.67
C ALA A 104 9.60 11.39 -9.51
N GLU A 105 9.30 12.53 -10.15
CA GLU A 105 10.04 13.78 -9.97
C GLU A 105 10.00 14.29 -8.53
N ALA A 106 8.81 14.30 -7.92
CA ALA A 106 8.64 14.69 -6.52
C ALA A 106 9.41 13.77 -5.56
N ALA A 107 9.56 12.49 -5.91
CA ALA A 107 10.34 11.51 -5.16
C ALA A 107 11.86 11.58 -5.43
N GLY A 108 12.31 12.47 -6.32
CA GLY A 108 13.73 12.60 -6.69
C GLY A 108 14.22 11.55 -7.69
N ALA A 109 13.33 10.72 -8.24
CA ALA A 109 13.71 9.64 -9.16
C ALA A 109 14.32 10.14 -10.48
N LEU A 110 14.00 11.38 -10.89
CA LEU A 110 14.44 11.98 -12.16
C LEU A 110 15.50 13.08 -12.00
N ARG A 111 16.07 13.23 -10.80
CA ARG A 111 17.17 14.17 -10.56
C ARG A 111 18.53 13.50 -10.64
#